data_AF-A0A942AVZ8-F1
#
_entry.id   AF-A0A942AVZ8-F1
#
_cell.length_a   1.000
_cell.length_b   1.000
_cell.length_c   1.000
_cell.angle_alpha   90.00
_cell.angle_beta   90.00
_cell.angle_gamma   90.00
#
_symmetry.space_group_name_H-M   'P 1'
#
loop_
_entity.id
_entity.type
_entity.pdbx_description
1 polymer ?
#
loop_
_entity_poly.entity_id
_entity_poly.type
_entity_poly.pdbx_seq_one_letter_code
_entity_poly.pdbx_strand_id
1 'polypeptide(L)'
;MQIVIRSSARAHLITDEEARTVIAYPALRVGLAPRRANTAPVLFIGPAAANQPWIEVIADLTDPNVAEVFHAMMLRSGLITRLGLDSLVDPDYGPQRA
;
A
#
# COMPACT_ATOMS: atom_id res chain seq x y z
N MET A 1 -6.96 15.64 -0.83
CA MET A 1 -7.23 14.23 -1.20
C MET A 1 -7.84 13.53 0.00
N GLN A 2 -9.05 13.00 -0.15
CA GLN A 2 -9.75 12.18 0.84
C GLN A 2 -9.29 10.72 0.72
N ILE A 3 -9.12 10.02 1.84
CA ILE A 3 -8.75 8.59 1.86
C ILE A 3 -9.94 7.78 2.37
N VAL A 4 -10.46 6.90 1.52
CA VAL A 4 -11.61 6.02 1.82
C VAL A 4 -11.11 4.59 1.93
N ILE A 5 -11.31 3.94 3.08
CA ILE A 5 -10.80 2.59 3.35
C ILE A 5 -11.95 1.59 3.28
N ARG A 6 -11.92 0.72 2.26
CA ARG A 6 -12.88 -0.36 2.10
C ARG A 6 -12.66 -1.43 3.16
N SER A 7 -13.73 -2.17 3.48
CA SER A 7 -13.66 -3.31 4.41
C SER A 7 -12.63 -4.36 3.99
N SER A 8 -12.45 -4.59 2.69
CA SER A 8 -11.45 -5.54 2.17
C SER A 8 -10.00 -5.20 2.54
N ALA A 9 -9.68 -3.91 2.69
CA ALA A 9 -8.33 -3.48 3.09
C ALA A 9 -8.00 -3.83 4.55
N ARG A 10 -9.02 -4.12 5.37
CA ARG A 10 -8.85 -4.49 6.79
C ARG A 10 -8.59 -5.98 7.00
N ALA A 11 -8.62 -6.79 5.92
CA ALA A 11 -8.54 -8.25 6.01
C ALA A 11 -7.24 -8.78 6.63
N HIS A 12 -6.16 -7.99 6.60
CA HIS A 12 -4.86 -8.36 7.16
C HIS A 12 -4.47 -7.52 8.39
N LEU A 13 -5.49 -7.04 9.15
CA LEU A 13 -5.32 -6.30 10.40
C LEU A 13 -4.36 -5.11 10.31
N ILE A 14 -4.31 -4.48 9.14
CA ILE A 14 -3.75 -3.14 8.98
C ILE A 14 -4.84 -2.16 9.36
N THR A 15 -4.53 -1.30 10.33
CA THR A 15 -5.46 -0.30 10.83
C THR A 15 -5.69 0.79 9.78
N ASP A 16 -6.82 1.48 9.90
CA ASP A 16 -7.13 2.61 9.03
C ASP A 16 -6.09 3.74 9.16
N GLU A 17 -5.51 3.93 10.34
CA GLU A 17 -4.46 4.92 10.59
C GLU A 17 -3.17 4.54 9.87
N GLU A 18 -2.71 3.30 10.00
CA GLU A 18 -1.51 2.80 9.28
C GLU A 18 -1.67 2.98 7.78
N ALA A 19 -2.82 2.59 7.22
CA ALA A 19 -3.08 2.76 5.79
C ALA A 19 -3.08 4.22 5.35
N ARG A 20 -3.66 5.13 6.15
CA ARG A 20 -3.61 6.58 5.87
C ARG A 20 -2.19 7.12 5.94
N THR A 21 -1.40 6.70 6.92
CA THR A 21 -0.01 7.13 7.06
C THR A 21 0.83 6.69 5.87
N VAL A 22 0.71 5.44 5.44
CA VAL A 22 1.46 4.92 4.28
C VAL A 22 1.06 5.63 2.97
N ILE A 23 -0.20 6.02 2.81
CA ILE A 23 -0.65 6.81 1.64
C ILE A 23 -0.13 8.26 1.71
N ALA A 24 -0.13 8.88 2.89
CA ALA A 24 0.30 10.26 3.06
C ALA A 24 1.82 10.42 2.96
N TYR A 25 2.57 9.45 3.48
CA TYR A 25 4.03 9.49 3.58
C TYR A 25 4.66 8.17 3.08
N PRO A 26 4.45 7.80 1.80
CA PRO A 26 5.02 6.58 1.25
C PRO A 26 6.54 6.72 1.11
N ALA A 27 7.26 5.64 1.37
CA ALA A 27 8.66 5.53 0.98
C ALA A 27 8.78 5.34 -0.55
N LEU A 28 7.85 4.59 -1.16
CA LEU A 28 7.78 4.44 -2.61
C LEU A 28 6.31 4.35 -3.09
N ARG A 29 6.06 4.94 -4.25
CA ARG A 29 4.77 4.93 -4.95
C ARG A 29 4.94 4.35 -6.35
N VAL A 30 4.16 3.34 -6.68
CA VAL A 30 4.27 2.60 -7.95
C VAL A 30 2.89 2.48 -8.61
N GLY A 31 2.77 2.94 -9.85
CA GLY A 31 1.57 2.68 -10.66
C GLY A 31 1.49 1.21 -11.05
N LEU A 32 0.33 0.59 -10.86
CA LEU A 32 0.10 -0.81 -11.24
C LEU A 32 -0.70 -0.88 -12.54
N ALA A 33 -0.45 -1.92 -13.35
CA ALA A 33 -1.29 -2.21 -14.51
C ALA A 33 -2.73 -2.53 -14.05
N PRO A 34 -3.75 -1.80 -14.56
CA PRO A 34 -5.13 -2.07 -14.22
C PRO A 34 -5.56 -3.47 -14.65
N ARG A 35 -6.27 -4.19 -13.78
CA ARG A 35 -6.91 -5.49 -14.11
C ARG A 35 -8.38 -5.35 -14.52
N ARG A 36 -8.95 -4.16 -14.34
CA ARG A 36 -10.34 -3.82 -14.67
C ARG A 36 -10.31 -2.52 -15.47
N ALA A 37 -11.30 -2.33 -16.35
CA ALA A 37 -11.45 -1.08 -17.06
C ALA A 37 -11.74 0.07 -16.08
N ASN A 38 -11.27 1.28 -16.40
CA ASN A 38 -11.50 2.51 -15.64
C ASN A 38 -11.00 2.47 -14.19
N THR A 39 -9.92 1.75 -13.91
CA THR A 39 -9.22 1.82 -12.62
C THR A 39 -7.79 2.32 -12.81
N ALA A 40 -7.28 3.04 -11.81
CA ALA A 40 -5.91 3.53 -11.76
C ALA A 40 -5.26 3.07 -10.44
N PRO A 41 -4.97 1.76 -10.28
CA PRO A 41 -4.42 1.23 -9.04
C PRO A 41 -2.99 1.70 -8.83
N VAL A 42 -2.70 2.18 -7.62
CA VAL A 42 -1.38 2.60 -7.19
C VAL A 42 -1.01 1.88 -5.91
N LEU A 43 0.19 1.29 -5.91
CA LEU A 43 0.84 0.72 -4.74
C LEU A 43 1.61 1.81 -4.00
N PHE A 44 1.37 1.90 -2.70
CA PHE A 44 2.12 2.69 -1.74
C PHE A 44 2.81 1.72 -0.80
N ILE A 45 4.12 1.87 -0.59
CA ILE A 45 4.87 1.09 0.40
C ILE A 45 5.61 2.02 1.34
N GLY A 46 5.68 1.63 2.60
CA GLY A 46 6.40 2.36 3.63
C GLY A 46 6.03 1.90 5.03
N PRO A 47 6.76 2.34 6.05
CA PRO A 47 6.41 2.06 7.43
C PRO A 47 5.33 3.04 7.92
N ALA A 48 4.45 2.58 8.81
CA ALA A 48 3.45 3.47 9.44
C ALA A 48 4.03 4.34 10.57
N ALA A 49 5.20 3.96 11.10
CA ALA A 49 5.99 4.78 12.02
C ALA A 49 7.48 4.40 11.90
N ALA A 50 8.37 5.23 12.44
CA ALA A 50 9.80 4.93 12.43
C ALA A 50 10.09 3.56 13.10
N ASN A 51 11.02 2.81 12.51
CA ASN A 51 11.45 1.47 12.98
C ASN A 51 10.31 0.45 13.11
N GLN A 52 9.25 0.59 12.32
CA GLN A 52 8.23 -0.44 12.17
C GLN A 52 8.38 -1.16 10.83
N PRO A 53 7.95 -2.43 10.76
CA PRO A 53 7.91 -3.13 9.49
C PRO A 53 7.06 -2.41 8.45
N TRP A 54 7.45 -2.56 7.20
CA TRP A 54 6.80 -1.89 6.08
C TRP A 54 5.47 -2.55 5.74
N ILE A 55 4.56 -1.73 5.24
CA ILE A 55 3.21 -2.10 4.84
C ILE A 55 3.08 -1.79 3.35
N GLU A 56 2.38 -2.65 2.63
CA GLU A 56 1.88 -2.36 1.29
C GLU A 56 0.41 -1.94 1.36
N VAL A 57 0.06 -0.87 0.67
CA VAL A 57 -1.31 -0.36 0.56
C VAL A 57 -1.60 -0.08 -0.91
N ILE A 58 -2.71 -0.59 -1.44
CA ILE A 58 -3.15 -0.30 -2.80
C ILE A 58 -4.44 0.49 -2.76
N ALA A 59 -4.42 1.64 -3.44
CA ALA A 59 -5.58 2.49 -3.64
C ALA A 59 -5.88 2.68 -5.13
N ASP A 60 -7.15 2.81 -5.47
CA ASP A 60 -7.59 3.30 -6.77
C ASP A 60 -7.63 4.84 -6.73
N LEU A 61 -6.98 5.46 -7.73
CA LEU A 61 -6.88 6.92 -7.87
C LEU A 61 -7.55 7.43 -9.15
N THR A 62 -8.54 6.69 -9.69
CA THR A 62 -9.34 7.16 -10.83
C THR A 62 -9.98 8.53 -10.57
N ASP A 63 -10.44 8.77 -9.34
CA ASP A 63 -10.84 10.12 -8.89
C ASP A 63 -9.62 10.84 -8.31
N PRO A 64 -9.22 12.01 -8.85
CA PRO A 64 -8.05 12.75 -8.37
C PRO A 64 -8.18 13.25 -6.93
N ASN A 65 -9.40 13.32 -6.38
CA ASN A 65 -9.65 13.79 -5.03
C ASN A 65 -9.84 12.66 -4.01
N VAL A 66 -10.00 11.40 -4.46
CA VAL A 66 -10.30 10.25 -3.58
C VAL A 66 -9.29 9.13 -3.80
N ALA A 67 -8.58 8.77 -2.75
CA ALA A 67 -7.80 7.54 -2.70
C ALA A 67 -8.66 6.42 -2.10
N GLU A 68 -9.16 5.53 -2.95
CA GLU A 68 -10.00 4.42 -2.51
C GLU A 68 -9.16 3.17 -2.22
N VAL A 69 -8.89 2.93 -0.95
CA VAL A 69 -8.04 1.83 -0.47
C VAL A 69 -8.85 0.53 -0.46
N PHE A 70 -8.37 -0.47 -1.19
CA PHE A 70 -9.02 -1.76 -1.29
C PHE A 70 -8.16 -2.94 -0.85
N HIS A 71 -6.86 -2.72 -0.62
CA HIS A 71 -5.90 -3.72 -0.16
C HIS A 71 -4.86 -3.07 0.78
N ALA A 72 -4.58 -3.73 1.89
CA ALA A 72 -3.44 -3.40 2.75
C ALA A 72 -2.94 -4.68 3.45
N MET A 73 -1.62 -4.86 3.53
CA MET A 73 -1.00 -5.96 4.27
C MET A 73 0.45 -5.62 4.63
N MET A 74 1.08 -6.44 5.46
CA MET A 74 2.53 -6.31 5.70
C MET A 74 3.26 -6.57 4.38
N LEU A 75 4.26 -5.74 4.07
CA LEU A 75 4.99 -5.83 2.81
C LEU A 75 5.69 -7.20 2.71
N ARG A 76 5.65 -7.80 1.52
CA ARG A 76 6.35 -9.06 1.23
C ARG A 76 7.53 -8.84 0.28
N SER A 77 8.66 -9.47 0.58
CA SER A 77 9.84 -9.45 -0.30
C SER A 77 9.52 -9.93 -1.71
N GLY A 78 8.67 -10.96 -1.86
CA GLY A 78 8.23 -11.45 -3.16
C GLY A 78 7.49 -10.40 -4.01
N LEU A 79 6.85 -9.39 -3.40
CA LEU A 79 6.26 -8.28 -4.15
C LEU A 79 7.35 -7.36 -4.72
N ILE A 80 8.33 -7.00 -3.90
CA ILE A 80 9.47 -6.14 -4.28
C ILE A 80 10.23 -6.76 -5.45
N THR A 81 10.63 -8.02 -5.33
CA THR A 81 11.36 -8.75 -6.38
C THR A 81 10.54 -8.90 -7.65
N ARG A 82 9.24 -9.21 -7.56
CA ARG A 82 8.36 -9.34 -8.73
C ARG A 82 8.20 -8.03 -9.51
N LEU A 83 8.27 -6.89 -8.81
CA LEU A 83 8.17 -5.57 -9.41
C LEU A 83 9.56 -4.97 -9.75
N GLY A 84 10.66 -5.68 -9.45
CA GLY A 84 12.02 -5.22 -9.69
C GLY A 84 12.39 -3.96 -8.89
N LEU A 85 11.89 -3.84 -7.66
CA LEU A 85 12.04 -2.64 -6.83
C LEU A 85 13.22 -2.73 -5.86
N ASP A 86 14.01 -3.81 -5.93
CA ASP A 86 15.06 -4.15 -4.97
C ASP A 86 16.19 -3.07 -4.90
N SER A 87 16.36 -2.28 -5.96
CA SER A 87 17.34 -1.17 -6.00
C SER A 87 16.78 0.18 -5.54
N LEU A 88 15.48 0.26 -5.26
CA LEU A 88 14.78 1.52 -4.94
C LEU A 88 14.43 1.64 -3.46
N VAL A 89 14.36 0.52 -2.74
CA VAL A 89 13.94 0.45 -1.34
C VAL A 89 14.69 -0.65 -0.60
N ASP A 90 14.91 -0.45 0.69
CA ASP A 90 15.43 -1.46 1.63
C ASP A 90 14.43 -1.64 2.79
N PRO A 91 13.38 -2.46 2.59
CA PRO A 91 12.29 -2.55 3.55
C PRO A 91 12.62 -3.40 4.77
N ASP A 92 12.13 -2.97 5.93
CA ASP A 92 12.04 -3.85 7.11
C ASP A 92 10.80 -4.74 7.00
N TYR A 93 11.00 -6.06 7.00
CA TYR A 93 9.93 -7.04 6.83
C TYR A 93 9.44 -7.58 8.18
N GLY A 94 8.11 -7.62 8.33
CA GLY A 94 7.45 -8.17 9.50
C GLY A 94 6.56 -9.37 9.15
N PRO A 95 6.19 -10.20 10.14
CA PRO A 95 5.23 -11.28 9.93
C PRO A 95 3.86 -10.72 9.55
N GLN A 96 3.10 -11.47 8.74
CA GLN A 96 1.70 -11.14 8.46
C GLN A 96 0.87 -11.18 9.76
N ARG A 97 -0.10 -10.27 9.85
CA ARG A 97 -1.09 -10.27 10.94
C ARG A 97 -2.27 -11.14 10.53
N ALA A 98 -2.79 -11.93 11.48
CA ALA A 98 -3.88 -12.89 11.30
C ALA A 98 -5.03 -12.59 12.26
#